data_AF-K2EVE9-F1
#
_entry.id   AF-K2EVE9-F1
#
_cell.length_a   1.000
_cell.length_b   1.000
_cell.length_c   1.000
_cell.angle_alpha   90.00
_cell.angle_beta   90.00
_cell.angle_gamma   90.00
#
_symmetry.space_group_name_H-M   'P 1'
#
loop_
_entity.id
_entity.type
_entity.pdbx_description
1 polymer ?
#
loop_
_entity_poly.entity_id
_entity_poly.type
_entity_poly.pdbx_seq_one_letter_code
_entity_poly.pdbx_strand_id
1 'polypeptide(L)' 'MKNNNSKILFRSLFAEKLMDLGNIIATALIFSQFLSEKQFSIKLFTLGLIMAIISYVISYVVSE' A
#
# COMPACT_ATOMS: atom_id res chain seq x y z
N MET A 1 20.16 3.51 27.99
CA MET A 1 19.94 4.15 26.67
C MET A 1 19.65 3.09 25.59
N LYS A 2 18.52 2.36 25.63
CA LYS A 2 18.26 1.21 24.71
C LYS A 2 16.87 1.20 24.04
N ASN A 3 16.19 2.34 23.91
CA ASN A 3 14.78 2.35 23.49
C ASN A 3 14.46 3.06 22.15
N ASN A 4 15.37 3.88 21.62
CA ASN A 4 15.07 4.65 20.40
C ASN A 4 15.31 3.85 19.12
N ASN A 5 16.34 3.00 19.10
CA ASN A 5 16.69 2.21 17.91
C ASN A 5 15.67 1.11 17.60
N SER A 6 15.09 0.47 18.61
CA SER A 6 14.03 -0.54 18.43
C SER A 6 12.75 0.09 17.86
N LYS A 7 12.41 1.30 18.31
CA LYS A 7 11.23 2.03 17.82
C LYS A 7 11.43 2.47 16.37
N ILE A 8 12.59 3.00 16.01
CA ILE A 8 12.93 3.38 14.63
C ILE A 8 12.89 2.15 13.71
N LEU A 9 13.50 1.03 14.14
CA LEU A 9 13.49 -0.22 13.39
C LEU A 9 12.05 -0.73 13.16
N PHE A 10 11.21 -0.71 14.20
CA PHE A 10 9.81 -1.10 14.07
C PHE A 10 9.03 -0.21 13.10
N ARG A 11 9.21 1.11 13.19
CA ARG A 11 8.55 2.07 12.28
C ARG A 11 8.96 1.83 10.82
N SER A 12 10.24 1.61 10.57
CA SER A 12 10.76 1.30 9.23
C SER A 12 10.17 -0.01 8.69
N LEU A 13 10.17 -1.09 9.47
CA LEU A 13 9.62 -2.38 9.06
C LEU A 13 8.10 -2.30 8.82
N PHE A 14 7.40 -1.55 9.67
CA PHE A 14 5.96 -1.33 9.50
C PHE A 14 5.67 -0.52 8.22
N ALA A 15 6.40 0.56 7.98
CA ALA A 15 6.26 1.38 6.78
C ALA A 15 6.52 0.57 5.51
N GLU A 16 7.56 -0.27 5.51
CA GLU A 16 7.87 -1.19 4.41
C GLU A 16 6.71 -2.17 4.16
N LYS A 17 6.23 -2.86 5.21
CA LYS A 17 5.15 -3.85 5.08
C LYS A 17 3.82 -3.21 4.68
N LEU A 18 3.57 -1.96 5.09
CA LEU A 18 2.40 -1.22 4.67
C LEU A 18 2.45 -0.84 3.18
N MET A 19 3.64 -0.54 2.68
CA MET A 19 3.87 -0.28 1.25
C MET A 19 3.70 -1.55 0.42
N ASP A 20 4.23 -2.68 0.90
CA ASP A 20 4.01 -4.01 0.29
C ASP A 20 2.51 -4.33 0.19
N LEU A 21 1.78 -4.15 1.30
CA LEU A 21 0.35 -4.42 1.37
C LEU A 21 -0.44 -3.49 0.43
N GLY A 22 -0.10 -2.20 0.41
CA GLY A 22 -0.69 -1.22 -0.50
C GLY A 22 -0.51 -1.61 -1.97
N ASN A 23 0.70 -2.04 -2.33
CA ASN A 23 1.01 -2.51 -3.68
C ASN A 23 0.22 -3.76 -4.06
N ILE A 24 0.10 -4.74 -3.15
CA ILE A 24 -0.70 -5.95 -3.38
C ILE A 24 -2.17 -5.58 -3.60
N ILE A 25 -2.75 -4.72 -2.76
CA ILE A 25 -4.15 -4.30 -2.87
C ILE A 25 -4.39 -3.52 -4.16
N ALA A 26 -3.54 -2.54 -4.47
CA ALA A 26 -3.65 -1.74 -5.68
C ALA A 26 -3.55 -2.61 -6.94
N THR A 27 -2.59 -3.53 -6.96
CA THR A 27 -2.41 -4.50 -8.04
C THR A 27 -3.63 -5.41 -8.15
N ALA A 28 -4.12 -5.98 -7.05
CA ALA A 28 -5.31 -6.81 -7.06
C ALA A 28 -6.53 -6.06 -7.61
N LEU A 29 -6.75 -4.80 -7.22
CA LEU A 29 -7.86 -3.99 -7.72
C LEU A 29 -7.72 -3.64 -9.20
N ILE A 30 -6.51 -3.24 -9.63
CA ILE A 30 -6.22 -2.88 -11.02
C ILE A 30 -6.27 -4.12 -11.94
N PHE A 31 -5.85 -5.29 -11.47
CA PHE A 31 -5.76 -6.48 -12.30
C PHE A 31 -6.91 -7.47 -12.15
N SER A 32 -7.71 -7.41 -11.07
CA SER A 32 -8.90 -8.26 -10.88
C SER A 32 -9.92 -8.13 -12.00
N GLN A 33 -9.99 -6.96 -12.63
CA GLN A 33 -10.84 -6.72 -13.79
C GLN A 33 -10.44 -7.52 -15.04
N PHE A 34 -9.22 -8.08 -15.11
CA PHE A 34 -8.79 -8.96 -16.20
C PHE A 34 -8.98 -10.44 -15.89
N LEU A 35 -9.10 -10.80 -14.61
CA LEU A 35 -9.34 -12.18 -14.15
C LEU A 35 -10.82 -12.55 -14.24
N SER A 36 -11.70 -11.57 -14.06
CA SER A 36 -13.11 -11.70 -14.37
C SER A 36 -13.26 -11.25 -15.83
N GLU A 37 -13.97 -11.98 -16.69
CA GLU A 37 -14.22 -11.64 -18.11
C GLU A 37 -15.00 -10.32 -18.33
N LYS A 38 -14.95 -9.39 -17.37
CA LYS A 38 -15.58 -8.08 -17.38
C LYS A 38 -14.72 -7.09 -18.15
N GLN A 39 -15.41 -6.15 -18.82
CA GLN A 39 -14.77 -5.00 -19.45
C GLN A 39 -14.06 -4.13 -18.39
N PHE A 40 -13.01 -3.42 -18.84
CA PHE A 40 -12.24 -2.50 -18.02
C PHE A 40 -13.16 -1.55 -17.23
N SER A 41 -13.03 -1.57 -15.90
CA SER A 41 -13.81 -0.74 -15.00
C SER A 41 -12.94 0.38 -14.49
N ILE A 42 -13.20 1.59 -15.01
CA ILE A 42 -12.45 2.79 -14.60
C ILE A 42 -12.54 3.00 -13.08
N LYS A 43 -13.68 2.63 -12.46
CA LYS A 43 -13.92 2.74 -11.02
C LYS A 43 -12.96 1.88 -10.21
N LEU A 44 -12.77 0.61 -10.60
CA LEU A 44 -11.84 -0.31 -9.91
C LEU A 44 -10.40 0.17 -10.09
N PHE A 45 -10.06 0.63 -11.28
CA PHE A 45 -8.75 1.20 -11.56
C PHE A 45 -8.45 2.43 -10.69
N THR A 46 -9.37 3.40 -10.62
CA THR A 46 -9.18 4.60 -9.79
C THR A 46 -9.10 4.25 -8.31
N LEU A 47 -9.91 3.30 -7.84
CA LEU A 47 -9.88 2.85 -6.45
C LEU A 47 -8.54 2.18 -6.10
N GLY A 48 -7.99 1.35 -6.99
CA GLY A 48 -6.64 0.79 -6.84
C GLY A 48 -5.55 1.86 -6.78
N LEU A 49 -5.64 2.88 -7.64
CA LEU A 49 -4.71 4.01 -7.64
C LEU A 49 -4.78 4.83 -6.34
N ILE A 50 -5.98 5.12 -5.86
CA ILE A 50 -6.20 5.84 -4.59
C ILE A 50 -5.62 5.04 -3.42
N MET A 51 -5.85 3.72 -3.38
CA MET A 51 -5.29 2.87 -2.33
C MET A 51 -3.76 2.86 -2.34
N ALA A 52 -3.13 2.83 -3.52
CA ALA A 52 -1.66 2.94 -3.62
C ALA A 52 -1.15 4.27 -3.03
N ILE A 53 -1.81 5.39 -3.36
CA ILE A 53 -1.44 6.72 -2.85
C ILE A 53 -1.62 6.79 -1.33
N ILE A 54 -2.73 6.29 -0.79
CA ILE A 54 -2.98 6.27 0.66
C ILE A 54 -1.91 5.45 1.38
N SER A 55 -1.60 4.25 0.90
CA SER A 55 -0.56 3.41 1.47
C SER A 55 0.82 4.08 1.42
N TYR A 56 1.14 4.78 0.33
CA TYR A 56 2.37 5.55 0.22
C TYR A 56 2.43 6.69 1.26
N VAL A 57 1.36 7.48 1.40
CA VAL A 57 1.30 8.59 2.37
C VAL A 57 1.41 8.09 3.80
N ILE A 58 0.70 7.03 4.16
CA ILE A 58 0.78 6.46 5.51
C ILE A 58 2.17 5.88 5.76
N SER A 59 2.75 5.18 4.80
CA SER A 59 4.12 4.64 4.91
C SER A 59 5.14 5.77 5.14
N TYR A 60 5.04 6.87 4.39
CA TYR A 60 5.88 8.04 4.55
C TYR A 60 5.77 8.64 5.97
N VAL A 61 4.55 8.90 6.44
CA VAL A 61 4.30 9.47 7.78
C VAL A 61 4.77 8.54 8.90
N VAL A 62 4.64 7.23 8.73
CA VAL A 62 5.10 6.28 9.76
C VAL A 62 6.62 6.16 9.76
N SER A 63 7.28 6.28 8.62
CA SER A 63 8.74 6.26 8.50
C SER A 63 9.43 7.47 9.14
N GLU A 64 8.77 8.63 9.11
CA GLU A 64 9.25 9.93 9.64
C GLU A 64 9.08 10.06 11.17
#